data_AF-A0A5J6JIF1-F1
#
_entry.id   AF-A0A5J6JIF1-F1
#
_cell.length_a   1.000
_cell.length_b   1.000
_cell.length_c   1.000
_cell.angle_alpha   90.00
_cell.angle_beta   90.00
_cell.angle_gamma   90.00
#
_symmetry.space_group_name_H-M   'P 1'
#
loop_
_entity.id
_entity.type
_entity.pdbx_description
1 polymer ?
#
loop_
_entity_poly.entity_id
_entity_poly.type
_entity_poly.pdbx_seq_one_letter_code
_entity_poly.pdbx_strand_id
1 'polypeptide(L)'
;MRALLEALTPAGWAAEENLGCISYMINDADDMHEWYDSTPDRLDAVLTELDSTANLPYTVALNIYHPQGGTGGMLMFSAQRREVSFLPTIAHRRLPDAPQFTDLAWYLHALVPSLLWAGLEGYEAREDPND
;
A
#
# COMPACT_ATOMS: atom_id res chain seq x y z
N MET A 1 4.35 3.32 9.64
CA MET A 1 3.45 3.39 8.46
C MET A 1 2.76 4.74 8.33
N ARG A 2 2.32 5.37 9.43
CA ARG A 2 1.75 6.74 9.42
C ARG A 2 2.55 7.74 8.58
N ALA A 3 3.85 7.88 8.86
CA ALA A 3 4.72 8.81 8.13
C ALA A 3 4.77 8.55 6.62
N LEU A 4 4.65 7.29 6.19
CA LEU A 4 4.61 6.94 4.78
C LEU A 4 3.29 7.40 4.14
N LEU A 5 2.16 7.15 4.80
CA LEU A 5 0.86 7.63 4.30
C LEU A 5 0.80 9.17 4.25
N GLU A 6 1.35 9.84 5.26
CA GLU A 6 1.49 11.30 5.29
C GLU A 6 2.35 11.82 4.13
N ALA A 7 3.41 11.11 3.74
CA ALA A 7 4.23 11.47 2.59
C ALA A 7 3.52 11.24 1.24
N LEU A 8 2.68 10.21 1.16
CA LEU A 8 1.94 9.87 -0.06
C LEU A 8 0.67 10.71 -0.26
N THR A 9 0.08 11.23 0.81
CA THR A 9 -1.19 12.00 0.76
C THR A 9 -1.09 13.25 -0.13
N PRO A 10 -0.04 14.09 -0.05
CA PRO A 10 0.15 15.22 -0.96
C PRO A 10 0.26 14.82 -2.44
N ALA A 11 0.68 13.58 -2.73
CA ALA A 11 0.76 13.03 -4.07
C ALA A 11 -0.56 12.39 -4.54
N GLY A 12 -1.64 12.49 -3.77
CA GLY A 12 -2.97 12.05 -4.15
C GLY A 12 -3.34 10.63 -3.73
N TRP A 13 -2.52 9.97 -2.92
CA TRP A 13 -2.83 8.66 -2.34
C TRP A 13 -3.65 8.81 -1.06
N ALA A 14 -4.61 7.91 -0.85
CA ALA A 14 -5.43 7.84 0.35
C ALA A 14 -5.56 6.39 0.82
N ALA A 15 -5.74 6.18 2.13
CA ALA A 15 -6.08 4.87 2.68
C ALA A 15 -7.54 4.49 2.43
N GLU A 16 -8.39 5.49 2.19
CA GLU A 16 -9.78 5.27 1.80
C GLU A 16 -9.84 4.82 0.33
N GLU A 17 -10.39 3.63 0.11
CA GLU A 17 -10.67 3.11 -1.22
C GLU A 17 -11.92 3.77 -1.82
N ASN A 18 -12.13 3.60 -3.14
CA ASN A 18 -13.27 4.19 -3.85
C ASN A 18 -14.66 3.79 -3.29
N LEU A 19 -14.74 2.74 -2.47
CA LEU A 19 -15.95 2.27 -1.81
C LEU A 19 -16.20 2.90 -0.43
N GLY A 20 -15.33 3.80 0.03
CA GLY A 20 -15.47 4.48 1.33
C GLY A 20 -15.08 3.60 2.52
N CYS A 21 -14.18 2.65 2.32
CA CYS A 21 -13.64 1.76 3.36
C CYS A 21 -12.11 1.84 3.41
N ILE A 22 -11.55 1.40 4.54
CA ILE A 22 -10.12 1.15 4.72
C ILE A 22 -9.95 -0.37 4.84
N SER A 23 -9.10 -0.95 4.01
CA SER A 23 -8.80 -2.39 4.07
C SER A 23 -7.36 -2.59 4.52
N TYR A 24 -7.17 -3.46 5.51
CA TYR A 24 -5.85 -3.75 6.08
C TYR A 24 -5.71 -5.21 6.49
N MET A 25 -4.47 -5.65 6.71
CA MET A 25 -4.16 -7.02 7.07
C MET A 25 -3.03 -7.07 8.10
N ILE A 26 -3.11 -8.05 9.00
CA ILE A 26 -2.05 -8.42 9.94
C ILE A 26 -1.85 -9.92 9.77
N ASN A 27 -0.68 -10.35 9.29
CA ASN A 27 -0.37 -11.78 9.17
C ASN A 27 0.18 -12.27 10.52
N ASP A 28 -0.72 -12.71 11.40
CA ASP A 28 -0.37 -13.17 12.74
C ASP A 28 0.29 -14.57 12.75
N ALA A 29 0.53 -15.13 13.94
CA ALA A 29 1.34 -16.33 14.13
C ALA A 29 0.79 -17.60 13.46
N ASP A 30 -0.48 -17.62 13.05
CA ASP A 30 -1.11 -18.78 12.43
C ASP A 30 -1.05 -18.76 10.89
N ASP A 31 -0.34 -17.78 10.30
CA ASP A 31 -0.15 -17.59 8.83
C ASP A 31 -1.47 -17.42 8.05
N MET A 32 -2.54 -17.13 8.79
CA MET A 32 -3.84 -16.79 8.25
C MET A 32 -3.81 -15.30 7.90
N HIS A 33 -3.79 -15.00 6.60
CA HIS A 33 -3.86 -13.63 6.09
C HIS A 33 -5.27 -13.07 6.33
N GLU A 34 -5.57 -12.67 7.56
CA GLU A 34 -6.87 -12.11 7.90
C GLU A 34 -6.92 -10.65 7.43
N TRP A 35 -7.90 -10.36 6.58
CA TRP A 35 -8.20 -9.02 6.09
C TRP A 35 -9.31 -8.42 6.92
N TYR A 36 -9.12 -7.16 7.29
CA TYR A 36 -10.04 -6.38 8.08
C TYR A 36 -10.49 -5.16 7.29
N ASP A 37 -11.78 -4.88 7.36
CA ASP A 37 -12.37 -3.64 6.85
C ASP A 37 -12.65 -2.69 8.01
N SER A 38 -12.40 -1.41 7.78
CA SER A 38 -12.74 -0.33 8.70
C SER A 38 -13.37 0.85 7.98
N THR A 39 -13.93 1.77 8.77
CA THR A 39 -14.49 3.03 8.27
C THR A 39 -13.44 4.14 8.28
N PRO A 40 -13.52 5.14 7.39
CA PRO A 40 -12.53 6.21 7.28
C PRO A 40 -12.26 6.98 8.59
N ASP A 41 -13.27 7.16 9.44
CA ASP A 41 -13.14 7.81 10.76
C ASP A 41 -12.27 7.01 11.76
N ARG A 42 -11.97 5.75 11.45
CA ARG A 42 -11.13 4.86 12.26
C ARG A 42 -9.69 4.78 11.77
N LEU A 43 -9.31 5.55 10.74
CA LEU A 43 -7.96 5.51 10.15
C LEU A 43 -6.86 5.60 11.21
N ASP A 44 -6.96 6.55 12.14
CA ASP A 44 -5.93 6.71 13.17
C ASP A 44 -5.80 5.49 14.09
N ALA A 45 -6.91 4.82 14.39
CA ALA A 45 -6.90 3.60 15.18
C ALA A 45 -6.25 2.45 14.39
N VAL A 46 -6.59 2.29 13.11
CA VAL A 46 -6.00 1.29 12.21
C VAL A 46 -4.49 1.51 12.09
N LEU A 47 -4.04 2.74 11.83
CA LEU A 47 -2.61 3.05 11.74
C LEU A 47 -1.88 2.77 13.06
N THR A 48 -2.51 3.06 14.20
CA THR A 48 -1.94 2.79 15.54
C THR A 48 -1.81 1.30 15.81
N GLU A 49 -2.79 0.50 15.40
CA GLU A 49 -2.77 -0.96 15.53
C GLU A 49 -1.65 -1.57 14.69
N LEU A 50 -1.56 -1.20 13.41
CA LEU A 50 -0.57 -1.72 12.47
C LEU A 50 0.87 -1.31 12.81
N ASP A 51 1.07 -0.12 13.39
CA ASP A 51 2.36 0.37 13.90
C ASP A 51 2.65 -0.08 15.35
N SER A 52 1.77 -0.86 15.98
CA SER A 52 1.97 -1.31 17.36
C SER A 52 3.20 -2.21 17.50
N THR A 53 3.88 -2.14 18.66
CA THR A 53 5.05 -2.98 18.94
C THR A 53 4.71 -4.46 18.97
N ALA A 54 3.46 -4.81 19.29
CA ALA A 54 2.96 -6.18 19.24
C ALA A 54 2.95 -6.74 17.81
N ASN A 55 2.77 -5.87 16.81
CA ASN A 55 2.70 -6.26 15.41
C ASN A 55 4.04 -6.16 14.65
N LEU A 56 5.13 -5.74 15.31
CA LEU A 56 6.46 -5.68 14.69
C LEU A 56 6.98 -7.02 14.15
N PRO A 57 6.75 -8.17 14.80
CA PRO A 57 7.19 -9.47 14.26
C PRO A 57 6.42 -9.90 13.00
N TYR A 58 5.28 -9.28 12.71
CA TYR A 58 4.36 -9.71 11.66
C TYR A 58 4.45 -8.86 10.41
N THR A 59 4.13 -9.45 9.27
CA THR A 59 3.83 -8.69 8.05
C THR A 59 2.48 -8.00 8.23
N VAL A 60 2.38 -6.75 7.83
CA VAL A 60 1.11 -6.01 7.84
C VAL A 60 0.90 -5.35 6.48
N ALA A 61 -0.36 -5.13 6.09
CA ALA A 61 -0.66 -4.42 4.87
C ALA A 61 -1.76 -3.38 5.05
N LEU A 62 -1.72 -2.36 4.20
CA LEU A 62 -2.73 -1.33 4.07
C LEU A 62 -2.99 -1.10 2.59
N ASN A 63 -4.26 -1.18 2.17
CA ASN A 63 -4.64 -0.76 0.83
C ASN A 63 -4.62 0.77 0.73
N ILE A 64 -4.11 1.27 -0.39
CA ILE A 64 -4.14 2.69 -0.73
C ILE A 64 -4.68 2.88 -2.14
N TYR A 65 -5.37 3.99 -2.34
CA TYR A 65 -6.02 4.34 -3.60
C TYR A 65 -5.61 5.75 -4.05
N HIS A 66 -5.53 5.95 -5.37
CA HIS A 66 -5.23 7.22 -6.00
C HIS A 66 -6.45 7.67 -6.83
N PRO A 67 -7.37 8.50 -6.26
CA PRO A 67 -8.66 8.80 -6.86
C PRO A 67 -8.60 9.39 -8.27
N GLN A 68 -7.67 10.33 -8.51
CA GLN A 68 -7.51 10.94 -9.84
C GLN A 68 -6.94 9.96 -10.88
N GLY A 69 -6.24 8.92 -10.40
CA GLY A 69 -5.63 7.89 -11.23
C GLY A 69 -6.59 6.72 -11.48
N GLY A 70 -7.69 6.64 -10.73
CA GLY A 70 -8.68 5.58 -10.81
C GLY A 70 -8.13 4.21 -10.37
N THR A 71 -7.03 4.18 -9.62
CA THR A 71 -6.26 2.96 -9.36
C THR A 71 -5.65 2.97 -7.97
N GLY A 72 -5.21 1.82 -7.48
CA GLY A 72 -4.59 1.67 -6.17
C GLY A 72 -3.76 0.41 -6.06
N GLY A 73 -3.47 0.04 -4.82
CA GLY A 73 -2.73 -1.17 -4.52
C GLY A 73 -2.51 -1.35 -3.03
N MET A 74 -1.80 -2.42 -2.71
CA MET A 74 -1.48 -2.81 -1.35
C MET A 74 -0.08 -2.36 -0.98
N LEU A 75 0.06 -1.61 0.10
CA LEU A 75 1.33 -1.44 0.78
C LEU A 75 1.52 -2.57 1.78
N MET A 76 2.47 -3.46 1.52
CA MET A 76 2.81 -4.57 2.40
C MET A 76 4.14 -4.32 3.08
N PHE A 77 4.13 -4.21 4.40
CA PHE A 77 5.29 -3.96 5.23
C PHE A 77 5.81 -5.26 5.82
N SER A 78 7.09 -5.54 5.62
CA SER A 78 7.72 -6.73 6.20
C SER A 78 7.79 -6.63 7.73
N ALA A 79 8.04 -7.79 8.35
CA ALA A 79 8.42 -7.84 9.76
C ALA A 79 9.56 -6.85 10.05
N GLN A 80 9.53 -6.21 11.21
CA GLN A 80 10.45 -5.15 11.63
C GLN A 80 10.42 -3.87 10.79
N ARG A 81 9.50 -3.75 9.81
CA ARG A 81 9.23 -2.52 9.03
C ARG A 81 10.46 -1.97 8.30
N ARG A 82 11.35 -2.84 7.83
CA ARG A 82 12.56 -2.43 7.09
C ARG A 82 12.34 -2.31 5.59
N GLU A 83 11.35 -3.02 5.08
CA GLU A 83 11.01 -3.04 3.67
C GLU A 83 9.50 -2.87 3.50
N VAL A 84 9.11 -2.23 2.40
CA VAL A 84 7.71 -2.09 2.00
C VAL A 84 7.61 -2.45 0.51
N SER A 85 6.67 -3.33 0.20
CA SER A 85 6.29 -3.67 -1.17
C SER A 85 5.01 -2.93 -1.52
N PHE A 86 4.91 -2.46 -2.76
CA PHE A 86 3.65 -1.97 -3.32
C PHE A 86 3.19 -2.93 -4.41
N LEU A 87 1.99 -3.49 -4.24
CA LEU A 87 1.38 -4.39 -5.22
C LEU A 87 0.19 -3.68 -5.87
N PRO A 88 0.18 -3.44 -7.19
CA PRO A 88 -0.83 -2.65 -7.88
C PRO A 88 -2.15 -3.42 -8.07
N THR A 89 -2.85 -3.79 -6.99
CA THR A 89 -3.96 -4.76 -6.97
C THR A 89 -5.37 -4.17 -7.12
N ILE A 90 -5.53 -2.84 -7.02
CA ILE A 90 -6.86 -2.19 -7.03
C ILE A 90 -7.06 -1.44 -8.33
N ALA A 91 -8.07 -1.86 -9.12
CA ALA A 91 -8.38 -1.26 -10.42
C ALA A 91 -7.09 -1.05 -11.25
N HIS A 92 -6.39 -2.15 -11.55
CA HIS A 92 -5.07 -2.15 -12.20
C HIS A 92 -5.00 -1.13 -13.32
N ARG A 93 -4.08 -0.17 -13.20
CA ARG A 93 -3.80 0.75 -14.29
C ARG A 93 -3.07 0.00 -15.39
N ARG A 94 -3.69 -0.08 -16.55
CA ARG A 94 -3.18 -0.80 -17.72
C ARG A 94 -2.65 0.15 -18.78
N LEU A 95 -1.68 -0.31 -19.56
CA LEU A 95 -1.22 0.43 -20.75
C LEU A 95 -2.31 0.46 -21.82
N PRO A 96 -2.63 1.62 -22.44
CA PRO A 96 -3.70 1.74 -23.44
C PRO A 96 -3.55 0.77 -24.62
N ASP A 97 -2.33 0.63 -25.14
CA ASP A 97 -2.03 -0.22 -26.30
C ASP A 97 -1.67 -1.66 -25.92
N ALA A 98 -1.58 -1.97 -24.62
CA ALA A 98 -1.16 -3.26 -24.11
C ALA A 98 -1.91 -3.59 -22.79
N PRO A 99 -3.22 -3.85 -22.84
CA PRO A 99 -4.07 -3.92 -21.65
C PRO A 99 -3.82 -5.14 -20.74
N GLN A 100 -2.93 -6.05 -21.15
CA GLN A 100 -2.42 -7.15 -20.32
C GLN A 100 -1.31 -6.67 -19.36
N PHE A 101 -0.68 -5.53 -19.66
CA PHE A 101 0.44 -5.00 -18.91
C PHE A 101 0.01 -3.87 -17.99
N THR A 102 0.48 -3.96 -16.76
CA THR A 102 0.38 -2.88 -15.78
C THR A 102 1.26 -1.71 -16.20
N ASP A 103 0.73 -0.49 -16.11
CA ASP A 103 1.45 0.76 -16.34
C ASP A 103 2.38 1.06 -15.15
N LEU A 104 3.42 0.23 -14.99
CA LEU A 104 4.39 0.33 -13.88
C LEU A 104 5.09 1.69 -13.86
N ALA A 105 5.32 2.29 -15.03
CA ALA A 105 5.93 3.61 -15.14
C ALA A 105 5.10 4.68 -14.41
N TRP A 106 3.76 4.62 -14.54
CA TRP A 106 2.87 5.51 -13.82
C TRP A 106 2.95 5.31 -12.30
N TYR A 107 2.93 4.05 -11.81
CA TYR A 107 3.03 3.78 -10.36
C TYR A 107 4.36 4.26 -9.79
N LEU A 108 5.48 3.99 -10.47
CA LEU A 108 6.79 4.45 -10.03
C LEU A 108 6.85 5.98 -9.96
N HIS A 109 6.32 6.67 -10.97
CA HIS A 109 6.24 8.13 -10.97
C HIS A 109 5.34 8.67 -9.84
N ALA A 110 4.23 7.98 -9.53
CA ALA A 110 3.28 8.40 -8.52
C ALA A 110 3.72 8.10 -7.07
N LEU A 111 4.61 7.12 -6.86
CA LEU A 111 5.05 6.68 -5.52
C LEU A 111 6.46 7.17 -5.18
N VAL A 112 7.44 6.88 -6.05
CA VAL A 112 8.87 6.98 -5.72
C VAL A 112 9.27 8.39 -5.28
N PRO A 113 8.86 9.49 -5.93
CA PRO A 113 9.25 10.82 -5.50
C PRO A 113 8.89 11.09 -4.02
N SER A 114 7.64 10.83 -3.63
CA SER A 114 7.18 11.02 -2.25
C SER A 114 7.89 10.12 -1.25
N LEU A 115 8.19 8.88 -1.64
CA LEU A 115 8.91 7.93 -0.78
C LEU A 115 10.39 8.33 -0.60
N LEU A 116 11.05 8.86 -1.63
CA LEU A 116 12.40 9.41 -1.50
C LEU A 116 12.45 10.55 -0.48
N TRP A 117 11.47 11.45 -0.50
CA TRP A 117 11.33 12.50 0.52
C TRP A 117 11.10 11.95 1.93
N ALA A 118 10.46 10.78 2.04
CA ALA A 118 10.23 10.08 3.29
C ALA A 118 11.42 9.22 3.77
N GLY A 119 12.54 9.22 3.04
CA GLY A 119 13.76 8.49 3.40
C GLY A 119 13.92 7.11 2.74
N LEU A 120 13.19 6.83 1.65
CA LEU A 120 13.44 5.62 0.85
C LEU A 120 14.87 5.65 0.29
N GLU A 121 15.64 4.62 0.58
CA GLU A 121 17.05 4.52 0.16
C GLU A 121 17.21 3.87 -1.23
N GLY A 122 16.21 3.10 -1.67
CA GLY A 122 16.20 2.44 -2.97
C GLY A 122 14.88 1.75 -3.26
N TYR A 123 14.68 1.35 -4.50
CA TYR A 123 13.56 0.52 -4.91
C TYR A 123 14.00 -0.49 -5.97
N GLU A 124 13.27 -1.59 -6.06
CA GLU A 124 13.36 -2.54 -7.14
C GLU A 124 11.94 -2.80 -7.65
N ALA A 125 11.78 -2.93 -8.96
CA ALA A 125 10.52 -3.34 -9.56
C ALA A 125 10.71 -4.71 -10.21
N ARG A 126 9.84 -5.64 -9.86
CA ARG A 126 9.87 -7.04 -10.30
C ARG A 126 8.46 -7.42 -10.76
N GLU A 127 8.37 -8.33 -11.72
CA GLU A 127 7.13 -9.07 -11.96
C GLU A 127 6.93 -10.07 -10.82
N ASP A 128 5.68 -10.26 -10.38
CA ASP A 128 5.36 -11.37 -9.48
C ASP A 128 5.50 -12.66 -10.29
N PRO A 129 6.30 -13.64 -9.87
CA PRO A 129 6.43 -14.92 -10.58
C PRO A 129 5.11 -15.73 -10.66
N ASN A 130 4.06 -15.30 -9.94
CA ASN A 130 2.74 -15.94 -9.95
C ASN A 130 1.69 -15.19 -10.81
N ASP A 131 2.06 -14.09 -11.47
CA ASP A 131 1.23 -13.40 -12.49
C ASP A 131 1.38 -14.05 -13.89
#